data_AF-A0A929Y747-F1
#
_entry.id   AF-A0A929Y747-F1
#
_cell.length_a   1.000
_cell.length_b   1.000
_cell.length_c   1.000
_cell.angle_alpha   90.00
_cell.angle_beta   90.00
_cell.angle_gamma   90.00
#
_symmetry.space_group_name_H-M   'P 1'
#
loop_
_entity.id
_entity.type
_entity.pdbx_description
1 polymer ?
#
loop_
_entity_poly.entity_id
_entity_poly.type
_entity_poly.pdbx_seq_one_letter_code
_entity_poly.pdbx_strand_id
1 'polypeptide(L)'
;MKGKVFVLLLLSEAAFVLLAFTLSIAVYRPNRYAEVTPRLMYGMYAAQTLFMLMTAMFAGERGRRYLAYFSLLYLCVQIAACNTIMMNHYISNEEDLQVAREAYAQIQYYEQTTGKEIKHIAWCTDTNCENKYPNVYYQYGQINERVLSQTAYCMLVMATDNQRFTDEALVPMKAEIYDQYFKGKNWDVFLPQEQMIFQGDTLYWCIY
;
A
#
# COMPACT_ATOMS: atom_id res chain seq x y z
N MET A 1 0.37 12.68 48.63
CA MET A 1 1.30 11.99 47.71
C MET A 1 0.61 11.46 46.45
N LYS A 2 -0.46 10.66 46.56
CA LYS A 2 -1.20 10.09 45.40
C LYS A 2 -1.71 11.12 44.38
N GLY A 3 -2.21 12.28 44.82
CA GLY A 3 -2.71 13.31 43.90
C GLY A 3 -1.65 13.96 43.01
N LYS A 4 -0.44 14.23 43.53
CA LYS A 4 0.67 14.79 42.74
C LYS A 4 1.19 13.78 41.71
N VAL A 5 1.27 12.50 42.10
CA VAL A 5 1.68 11.40 41.20
C VAL A 5 0.65 11.20 40.07
N PHE A 6 -0.65 11.25 40.40
CA PHE A 6 -1.72 11.16 39.40
C PHE A 6 -1.65 12.29 38.36
N VAL A 7 -1.49 13.53 38.79
CA VAL A 7 -1.36 14.69 37.88
C VAL A 7 -0.13 14.55 36.97
N LEU A 8 0.99 14.06 37.52
CA LEU A 8 2.23 13.90 36.77
C LEU A 8 2.11 12.79 35.70
N LEU A 9 1.44 11.68 36.03
CA LEU A 9 1.12 10.61 35.05
C LEU A 9 0.20 11.11 33.93
N LEU A 10 -0.79 11.94 34.27
CA LEU A 10 -1.73 12.51 33.29
C LEU A 10 -1.05 13.51 32.34
N LEU A 11 -0.08 14.28 32.85
CA LEU A 11 0.77 15.14 32.03
C LEU A 11 1.71 14.33 31.13
N SER A 12 2.28 13.23 31.63
CA SER A 12 3.09 12.31 30.82
C SER A 12 2.28 11.65 29.70
N GLU A 13 1.03 11.27 29.96
CA GLU A 13 0.08 10.79 28.95
C GLU A 13 -0.20 11.84 27.88
N ALA A 14 -0.53 13.06 28.28
CA ALA A 14 -0.76 14.15 27.33
C ALA A 14 0.49 14.43 26.48
N ALA A 15 1.69 14.41 27.08
CA ALA A 15 2.95 14.58 26.38
C ALA A 15 3.23 13.41 25.41
N PHE A 16 2.92 12.17 25.79
CA PHE A 16 3.09 11.00 24.93
C PHE A 16 2.12 11.00 23.75
N VAL A 17 0.86 11.40 23.98
CA VAL A 17 -0.14 11.57 22.91
C VAL A 17 0.28 12.69 21.96
N LEU A 18 0.80 13.80 22.47
CA LEU A 18 1.35 14.88 21.64
C LEU A 18 2.57 14.39 20.84
N LEU A 19 3.48 13.63 21.45
CA LEU A 19 4.62 13.03 20.75
C LEU A 19 4.16 12.08 19.64
N ALA A 20 3.22 11.18 19.92
CA ALA A 20 2.63 10.29 18.93
C ALA A 20 1.99 11.08 17.79
N PHE A 21 1.22 12.13 18.11
CA PHE A 21 0.61 13.01 17.11
C PHE A 21 1.65 13.75 16.25
N THR A 22 2.73 14.26 16.85
CA THR A 22 3.82 14.90 16.09
C THR A 22 4.56 13.94 15.18
N LEU A 23 4.75 12.68 15.61
CA LEU A 23 5.35 11.63 14.79
C LEU A 23 4.40 11.20 13.66
N SER A 24 3.09 11.10 13.92
CA SER A 24 2.09 10.87 12.88
C SER A 24 2.01 12.01 11.86
N ILE A 25 2.22 13.27 12.27
CA ILE A 25 2.31 14.40 11.34
C ILE A 25 3.63 14.39 10.55
N ALA A 26 4.75 14.02 11.19
CA ALA A 26 6.04 13.88 10.51
C ALA A 26 5.97 12.81 9.40
N VAL A 27 5.21 11.74 9.62
CA VAL A 27 4.86 10.72 8.63
C VAL A 27 4.05 11.29 7.45
N TYR A 28 3.20 12.30 7.67
CA TYR A 28 2.41 12.93 6.61
C TYR A 28 3.18 13.95 5.74
N ARG A 29 4.43 14.32 6.10
CA ARG A 29 5.27 15.26 5.32
C ARG A 29 6.56 14.59 4.83
N PRO A 30 6.50 13.83 3.72
CA PRO A 30 7.57 12.93 3.29
C PRO A 30 8.89 13.61 2.88
N ASN A 31 8.86 14.89 2.48
CA ASN A 31 10.05 15.54 1.90
C ASN A 31 11.11 16.02 2.93
N ARG A 32 10.95 15.76 4.24
CA ARG A 32 11.88 16.32 5.24
C ARG A 32 12.29 15.43 6.41
N TYR A 33 11.59 14.34 6.71
CA TYR A 33 11.87 13.55 7.90
C TYR A 33 11.85 12.05 7.60
N ALA A 34 12.77 11.34 8.25
CA ALA A 34 13.08 9.93 8.04
C ALA A 34 11.84 9.05 7.81
N GLU A 35 11.99 8.05 6.92
CA GLU A 35 11.02 6.98 6.69
C GLU A 35 10.84 6.14 7.97
N VAL A 36 10.09 6.66 8.93
CA VAL A 36 9.60 5.88 10.07
C VAL A 36 8.60 4.88 9.52
N THR A 37 9.05 3.67 9.28
CA THR A 37 8.18 2.59 8.83
C THR A 37 7.02 2.40 9.81
N PRO A 38 5.74 2.34 9.37
CA PRO A 38 4.59 2.26 10.27
C PRO A 38 4.66 1.12 11.30
N ARG A 39 5.38 0.03 10.98
CA ARG A 39 5.67 -1.10 11.89
C ARG A 39 6.38 -0.69 13.19
N LEU A 40 7.15 0.40 13.19
CA LEU A 40 7.82 0.92 14.39
C LEU A 40 6.85 1.58 15.37
N MET A 41 5.64 1.96 14.94
CA MET A 41 4.62 2.54 15.81
C MET A 41 3.99 1.53 16.79
N TYR A 42 4.12 0.22 16.54
CA TYR A 42 3.57 -0.80 17.43
C TYR A 42 4.15 -0.71 18.86
N GLY A 43 5.46 -0.51 18.98
CA GLY A 43 6.12 -0.34 20.28
C GLY A 43 5.63 0.89 21.04
N MET A 44 5.22 1.94 20.32
CA MET A 44 4.66 3.14 20.93
C MET A 44 3.26 2.88 21.51
N TYR A 45 2.41 2.12 20.82
CA TYR A 45 1.09 1.74 21.34
C TYR A 45 1.20 0.85 22.58
N ALA A 46 2.17 -0.06 22.62
CA ALA A 46 2.47 -0.86 23.81
C ALA A 46 2.89 0.02 25.00
N ALA A 47 3.82 0.96 24.77
CA ALA A 47 4.24 1.92 25.79
C ALA A 47 3.08 2.79 26.29
N GLN A 48 2.23 3.29 25.38
CA GLN A 48 1.04 4.06 25.73
C GLN A 48 0.07 3.27 26.61
N THR A 49 -0.14 1.98 26.28
CA THR A 49 -1.02 1.11 27.07
C THR A 49 -0.50 0.94 28.50
N LEU A 50 0.82 0.82 28.67
CA LEU A 50 1.45 0.74 29.99
C LEU A 50 1.24 2.04 30.80
N PHE A 51 1.39 3.21 30.17
CA PHE A 51 1.10 4.49 30.84
C PHE A 51 -0.38 4.59 31.26
N MET A 52 -1.31 4.11 30.43
CA MET A 52 -2.74 4.18 30.75
C MET A 52 -3.07 3.28 31.94
N LEU A 53 -2.50 2.07 31.97
CA LEU A 53 -2.63 1.14 33.08
C LEU A 53 -2.04 1.70 34.38
N MET A 54 -0.85 2.30 34.31
CA MET A 54 -0.25 2.97 35.46
C MET A 54 -1.13 4.11 35.98
N THR A 55 -1.65 4.95 35.08
CA THR A 55 -2.56 6.04 35.44
C THR A 55 -3.84 5.53 36.10
N ALA A 56 -4.41 4.41 35.61
CA ALA A 56 -5.59 3.78 36.18
C ALA A 56 -5.38 3.25 37.61
N MET A 57 -4.17 2.74 37.93
CA MET A 57 -3.83 2.23 39.26
C MET A 57 -3.82 3.34 40.33
N PHE A 58 -3.41 4.55 39.97
CA PHE A 58 -3.34 5.70 40.88
C PHE A 58 -4.60 6.60 40.83
N ALA A 59 -5.51 6.37 39.88
CA ALA A 59 -6.75 7.10 39.74
C ALA A 59 -7.83 6.65 40.76
N GLY A 60 -8.55 7.61 41.34
CA GLY A 60 -9.83 7.35 42.02
C GLY A 60 -10.96 7.05 41.03
N GLU A 61 -12.16 6.67 41.51
CA GLU A 61 -13.29 6.28 40.64
C GLU A 61 -13.63 7.30 39.55
N ARG A 62 -13.68 8.59 39.89
CA ARG A 62 -13.93 9.66 38.91
C ARG A 62 -12.82 9.74 37.85
N GLY A 63 -11.56 9.62 38.28
CA GLY A 63 -10.40 9.62 37.38
C GLY A 63 -10.41 8.42 36.43
N ARG A 64 -10.80 7.24 36.91
CA ARG A 64 -10.97 6.05 36.05
C ARG A 64 -12.08 6.22 35.02
N ARG A 65 -13.20 6.87 35.38
CA ARG A 65 -14.26 7.20 34.40
C ARG A 65 -13.76 8.16 33.32
N TYR A 66 -13.02 9.21 33.68
CA TYR A 66 -12.43 10.12 32.70
C TYR A 66 -11.40 9.43 31.79
N LEU A 67 -10.55 8.58 32.36
CA LEU A 67 -9.59 7.80 31.59
C LEU A 67 -10.31 6.88 30.60
N ALA A 68 -11.40 6.21 31.02
CA ALA A 68 -12.18 5.37 30.14
C ALA A 68 -12.81 6.16 28.97
N TYR A 69 -13.37 7.35 29.22
CA TYR A 69 -13.89 8.20 28.16
C TYR A 69 -12.80 8.66 27.20
N PHE A 70 -11.63 9.01 27.72
CA PHE A 70 -10.47 9.39 26.92
C PHE A 70 -9.96 8.23 26.05
N SER A 71 -9.82 7.03 26.62
CA SER A 71 -9.41 5.83 25.89
C SER A 71 -10.42 5.46 24.80
N LEU A 72 -11.72 5.62 25.06
CA LEU A 72 -12.77 5.37 24.06
C LEU A 72 -12.67 6.37 22.90
N LEU A 73 -12.53 7.66 23.19
CA LEU A 73 -12.35 8.70 22.17
C LEU A 73 -11.09 8.42 21.33
N TYR A 74 -9.98 8.10 21.99
CA TYR A 74 -8.73 7.75 21.33
C TYR A 74 -8.88 6.54 20.41
N LEU A 75 -9.57 5.49 20.87
CA LEU A 75 -9.87 4.31 20.07
C LEU A 75 -10.70 4.65 18.83
N CYS A 76 -11.73 5.50 18.98
CA CYS A 76 -12.54 5.95 17.83
C CYS A 76 -11.69 6.68 16.78
N VAL A 77 -10.77 7.56 17.20
CA VAL A 77 -9.84 8.25 16.30
C VAL A 77 -8.93 7.26 15.58
N GLN A 78 -8.37 6.29 16.31
CA GLN A 78 -7.51 5.25 15.73
C GLN A 78 -8.26 4.38 14.72
N ILE A 79 -9.49 3.95 15.03
CA ILE A 79 -10.34 3.19 14.10
C ILE A 79 -10.60 4.00 12.82
N ALA A 80 -10.92 5.29 12.94
CA ALA A 80 -11.15 6.16 11.78
C ALA A 80 -9.89 6.31 10.92
N ALA A 81 -8.72 6.49 11.54
CA ALA A 81 -7.44 6.59 10.84
C ALA A 81 -7.06 5.29 10.13
N CYS A 82 -7.16 4.15 10.82
CA CYS A 82 -6.91 2.82 10.25
C CYS A 82 -7.86 2.51 9.09
N ASN A 83 -9.16 2.80 9.23
CA ASN A 83 -10.12 2.63 8.14
C ASN A 83 -9.76 3.48 6.93
N THR A 84 -9.27 4.71 7.12
CA THR A 84 -8.82 5.56 6.01
C THR A 84 -7.64 4.94 5.27
N ILE A 85 -6.61 4.47 6.00
CA ILE A 85 -5.44 3.81 5.41
C ILE A 85 -5.86 2.53 4.68
N MET A 86 -6.72 1.73 5.30
CA MET A 86 -7.24 0.49 4.73
C MET A 86 -8.05 0.73 3.47
N MET A 87 -8.90 1.76 3.42
CA MET A 87 -9.64 2.11 2.21
C MET A 87 -8.72 2.52 1.06
N ASN A 88 -7.65 3.26 1.36
CA ASN A 88 -6.63 3.62 0.36
C ASN A 88 -5.92 2.37 -0.19
N HIS A 89 -5.64 1.39 0.67
CA HIS A 89 -5.05 0.10 0.26
C HIS A 89 -5.99 -0.68 -0.66
N TYR A 90 -7.28 -0.75 -0.32
CA TYR A 90 -8.28 -1.39 -1.17
C TYR A 90 -8.41 -0.72 -2.54
N ILE A 91 -8.39 0.62 -2.59
CA ILE A 91 -8.42 1.36 -3.86
C ILE A 91 -7.20 0.99 -4.72
N SER A 92 -6.00 1.06 -4.13
CA SER A 92 -4.76 0.72 -4.86
C SER A 92 -4.77 -0.70 -5.41
N ASN A 93 -5.17 -1.68 -4.58
CA ASN A 93 -5.18 -3.08 -5.00
C ASN A 93 -6.26 -3.37 -6.05
N GLU A 94 -7.44 -2.74 -5.96
CA GLU A 94 -8.50 -2.94 -6.96
C GLU A 94 -8.09 -2.34 -8.31
N GLU A 95 -7.37 -1.21 -8.33
CA GLU A 95 -6.85 -0.65 -9.58
C GLU A 95 -5.77 -1.54 -10.22
N ASP A 96 -4.83 -2.05 -9.42
CA ASP A 96 -3.85 -3.02 -9.91
C ASP A 96 -4.56 -4.28 -10.49
N LEU A 97 -5.60 -4.76 -9.80
CA LEU A 97 -6.34 -5.95 -10.20
C LEU A 97 -7.21 -5.70 -11.45
N GLN A 98 -7.79 -4.51 -11.59
CA GLN A 98 -8.53 -4.12 -12.78
C GLN A 98 -7.62 -4.13 -14.01
N VAL A 99 -6.44 -3.51 -13.92
CA VAL A 99 -5.46 -3.50 -15.01
C VAL A 99 -5.04 -4.93 -15.37
N ALA A 100 -4.81 -5.79 -14.39
CA ALA A 100 -4.48 -7.19 -14.64
C ALA A 100 -5.62 -7.99 -15.29
N ARG A 101 -6.88 -7.76 -14.89
CA ARG A 101 -8.07 -8.38 -15.52
C ARG A 101 -8.23 -7.94 -16.96
N GLU A 102 -8.02 -6.65 -17.25
CA GLU A 102 -8.05 -6.11 -18.60
C GLU A 102 -6.92 -6.69 -19.46
N ALA A 103 -5.70 -6.78 -18.93
CA ALA A 103 -4.58 -7.45 -19.60
C ALA A 103 -4.89 -8.93 -19.89
N TYR A 104 -5.49 -9.65 -18.93
CA TYR A 104 -5.90 -11.02 -19.14
C TYR A 104 -6.97 -11.17 -20.22
N ALA A 105 -7.94 -10.25 -20.28
CA ALA A 105 -8.94 -10.24 -21.35
C ALA A 105 -8.29 -10.05 -22.73
N GLN A 106 -7.23 -9.24 -22.83
CA GLN A 106 -6.48 -9.06 -24.09
C GLN A 106 -5.69 -10.32 -24.47
N ILE A 107 -5.11 -11.02 -23.49
CA ILE A 107 -4.51 -12.35 -23.72
C ILE A 107 -5.56 -13.27 -24.33
N GLN A 108 -6.72 -13.43 -23.68
CA GLN A 108 -7.78 -14.32 -24.17
C GLN A 108 -8.23 -13.95 -25.59
N TYR A 109 -8.38 -12.66 -25.88
CA TYR A 109 -8.73 -12.18 -27.21
C TYR A 109 -7.68 -12.56 -28.27
N TYR A 110 -6.39 -12.36 -27.97
CA TYR A 110 -5.31 -12.75 -28.87
C TYR A 110 -5.31 -14.27 -29.13
N GLU A 111 -5.52 -15.08 -28.09
CA GLU A 111 -5.52 -16.53 -28.22
C GLU A 111 -6.69 -17.05 -29.06
N GLN A 112 -7.88 -16.48 -28.84
CA GLN A 112 -9.08 -16.84 -29.60
C GLN A 112 -8.97 -16.45 -31.08
N THR A 113 -8.36 -15.30 -31.37
CA THR A 113 -8.26 -14.77 -32.74
C THR A 113 -7.11 -15.39 -33.54
N THR A 114 -6.02 -15.77 -32.89
CA THR A 114 -4.82 -16.31 -33.57
C THR A 114 -4.67 -17.83 -33.44
N GLY A 115 -5.36 -18.45 -32.48
CA GLY A 115 -5.17 -19.86 -32.12
C GLY A 115 -3.84 -20.16 -31.42
N LYS A 116 -3.05 -19.14 -31.08
CA LYS A 116 -1.77 -19.29 -30.38
C LYS A 116 -1.96 -19.04 -28.90
N GLU A 117 -1.55 -20.00 -28.08
CA GLU A 117 -1.58 -19.89 -26.63
C GLU A 117 -0.39 -19.08 -26.11
N ILE A 118 -0.66 -18.12 -25.21
CA ILE A 118 0.37 -17.39 -24.47
C ILE A 118 0.83 -18.24 -23.28
N LYS A 119 2.14 -18.47 -23.24
CA LYS A 119 2.84 -19.26 -22.22
C LYS A 119 3.88 -18.44 -21.46
N HIS A 120 4.38 -17.38 -22.10
CA HIS A 120 5.46 -16.57 -21.57
C HIS A 120 5.03 -15.11 -21.41
N ILE A 121 5.49 -14.49 -20.33
CA ILE A 121 5.26 -13.09 -20.01
C ILE A 121 6.62 -12.44 -19.77
N ALA A 122 6.92 -11.40 -20.53
CA ALA A 122 7.98 -10.46 -20.24
C ALA A 122 7.34 -9.13 -19.85
N TRP A 123 7.88 -8.47 -18.83
CA TRP A 123 7.41 -7.16 -18.44
C TRP A 123 8.55 -6.19 -18.18
N CYS A 124 8.25 -4.90 -18.26
CA CYS A 124 9.12 -3.80 -17.88
C CYS A 124 8.27 -2.62 -17.42
N THR A 125 8.89 -1.58 -16.87
CA THR A 125 8.24 -0.29 -16.63
C THR A 125 8.54 0.67 -17.77
N ASP A 126 7.72 1.71 -17.90
CA ASP A 126 7.96 2.83 -18.79
C ASP A 126 9.01 3.80 -18.20
N THR A 127 9.13 5.00 -18.78
CA THR A 127 10.18 5.95 -18.41
C THR A 127 9.97 6.57 -17.02
N ASN A 128 8.73 6.74 -16.56
CA ASN A 128 8.40 7.32 -15.27
C ASN A 128 7.19 6.63 -14.64
N CYS A 129 7.37 5.35 -14.30
CA CYS A 129 6.34 4.57 -13.65
C CYS A 129 6.16 5.00 -12.20
N GLU A 130 5.00 5.58 -11.89
CA GLU A 130 4.69 5.99 -10.53
C GLU A 130 4.35 4.77 -9.67
N ASN A 131 4.95 4.68 -8.48
CA ASN A 131 4.68 3.59 -7.55
C ASN A 131 3.35 3.75 -6.80
N LYS A 132 2.55 4.79 -7.05
CA LYS A 132 1.31 5.10 -6.30
C LYS A 132 0.26 5.69 -7.22
N TYR A 133 -1.01 5.39 -6.95
CA TYR A 133 -2.10 5.94 -7.72
C TYR A 133 -2.49 7.37 -7.26
N PRO A 134 -2.86 8.27 -8.19
CA PRO A 134 -3.22 9.66 -7.85
C PRO A 134 -4.44 9.79 -6.93
N ASN A 135 -5.36 8.83 -6.96
CA ASN A 135 -6.57 8.81 -6.15
C ASN A 135 -6.36 8.19 -4.75
N VAL A 136 -5.14 7.72 -4.46
CA VAL A 136 -4.72 7.27 -3.13
C VAL A 136 -4.17 8.48 -2.37
N TYR A 137 -4.88 8.89 -1.33
CA TYR A 137 -4.49 10.01 -0.45
C TYR A 137 -3.36 9.64 0.52
N TYR A 138 -3.42 8.44 1.13
CA TYR A 138 -2.36 8.00 2.05
C TYR A 138 -1.23 7.33 1.27
N GLN A 139 -0.22 8.10 0.91
CA GLN A 139 0.89 7.63 0.07
C GLN A 139 2.17 7.35 0.86
N TYR A 140 2.11 7.22 2.18
CA TYR A 140 3.34 7.07 2.97
C TYR A 140 3.78 5.61 3.11
N GLY A 141 5.07 5.37 2.86
CA GLY A 141 5.68 4.05 2.90
C GLY A 141 5.08 3.07 1.88
N GLN A 142 5.23 1.78 2.17
CA GLN A 142 4.94 0.70 1.23
C GLN A 142 3.48 0.23 1.22
N ILE A 143 2.65 0.69 2.17
CA ILE A 143 1.32 0.11 2.38
C ILE A 143 0.39 0.32 1.18
N ASN A 144 0.54 1.43 0.45
CA ASN A 144 -0.27 1.73 -0.73
C ASN A 144 0.62 1.94 -1.97
N GLU A 145 1.75 1.24 -2.02
CA GLU A 145 2.53 1.12 -3.25
C GLU A 145 1.83 0.15 -4.21
N ARG A 146 1.89 0.49 -5.50
CA ARG A 146 1.37 -0.30 -6.61
C ARG A 146 2.18 -1.58 -6.73
N VAL A 147 1.52 -2.72 -6.57
CA VAL A 147 2.14 -4.02 -6.81
C VAL A 147 2.46 -4.16 -8.30
N LEU A 148 1.63 -3.59 -9.17
CA LEU A 148 1.82 -3.68 -10.62
C LEU A 148 3.17 -3.09 -11.08
N SER A 149 3.59 -1.96 -10.50
CA SER A 149 4.87 -1.31 -10.81
C SER A 149 6.10 -2.13 -10.42
N GLN A 150 5.96 -2.99 -9.40
CA GLN A 150 7.05 -3.77 -8.81
C GLN A 150 7.09 -5.20 -9.34
N THR A 151 5.91 -5.80 -9.54
CA THR A 151 5.75 -7.22 -9.83
C THR A 151 4.46 -7.49 -10.61
N ALA A 152 4.29 -6.86 -11.78
CA ALA A 152 3.07 -6.95 -12.59
C ALA A 152 2.56 -8.38 -12.85
N TYR A 153 3.51 -9.30 -13.03
CA TYR A 153 3.22 -10.71 -13.22
C TYR A 153 2.34 -11.30 -12.09
N CYS A 154 2.58 -10.95 -10.83
CA CYS A 154 1.79 -11.46 -9.70
C CYS A 154 0.31 -11.06 -9.79
N MET A 155 0.02 -9.86 -10.31
CA MET A 155 -1.36 -9.41 -10.49
C MET A 155 -2.06 -10.18 -11.61
N LEU A 156 -1.34 -10.55 -12.68
CA LEU A 156 -1.88 -11.46 -13.70
C LEU A 156 -2.20 -12.84 -13.13
N VAL A 157 -1.35 -13.40 -12.26
CA VAL A 157 -1.64 -14.67 -11.57
C VAL A 157 -2.91 -14.56 -10.72
N MET A 158 -3.09 -13.44 -10.01
CA MET A 158 -4.32 -13.20 -9.25
C MET A 158 -5.54 -13.08 -10.16
N ALA A 159 -5.42 -12.42 -11.30
CA ALA A 159 -6.49 -12.26 -12.28
C ALA A 159 -6.94 -13.59 -12.93
N THR A 160 -6.11 -14.63 -12.86
CA THR A 160 -6.41 -15.99 -13.35
C THR A 160 -6.80 -16.96 -12.23
N ASP A 161 -7.13 -16.45 -11.04
CA ASP A 161 -7.42 -17.25 -9.83
C ASP A 161 -6.30 -18.26 -9.49
N ASN A 162 -5.04 -17.90 -9.75
CA ASN A 162 -3.86 -18.75 -9.62
C ASN A 162 -3.89 -20.04 -10.46
N GLN A 163 -4.73 -20.10 -11.49
CA GLN A 163 -4.84 -21.29 -12.34
C GLN A 163 -3.93 -21.22 -13.57
N ARG A 164 -3.37 -20.06 -13.84
CA ARG A 164 -2.64 -19.81 -15.08
C ARG A 164 -1.49 -18.84 -14.90
N PHE A 165 -0.36 -19.22 -15.49
CA PHE A 165 0.96 -18.63 -15.32
C PHE A 165 1.56 -18.90 -13.92
N THR A 166 2.79 -19.41 -13.91
CA THR A 166 3.65 -19.60 -12.73
C THR A 166 4.95 -18.80 -12.92
N ASP A 167 5.82 -18.73 -11.91
CA ASP A 167 7.10 -18.02 -12.03
C ASP A 167 7.93 -18.48 -13.26
N GLU A 168 7.68 -19.70 -13.75
CA GLU A 168 8.27 -20.29 -14.96
C GLU A 168 7.78 -19.64 -16.27
N ALA A 169 6.62 -18.99 -16.25
CA ALA A 169 6.10 -18.22 -17.37
C ALA A 169 6.86 -16.90 -17.56
N LEU A 170 7.57 -16.42 -16.52
CA LEU A 170 8.30 -15.16 -16.59
C LEU A 170 9.58 -15.33 -17.43
N VAL A 171 9.68 -14.54 -18.49
CA VAL A 171 10.88 -14.49 -19.35
C VAL A 171 11.43 -13.05 -19.40
N PRO A 172 12.75 -12.87 -19.59
CA PRO A 172 13.33 -11.53 -19.63
C PRO A 172 12.81 -10.73 -20.83
N MET A 173 12.63 -9.42 -20.63
CA MET A 173 12.32 -8.48 -21.70
C MET A 173 13.46 -8.46 -22.74
N LYS A 174 13.13 -8.71 -24.00
CA LYS A 174 14.11 -8.66 -25.09
C LYS A 174 14.43 -7.21 -25.43
N ALA A 175 15.71 -6.88 -25.54
CA ALA A 175 16.18 -5.51 -25.85
C ALA A 175 15.58 -4.97 -27.16
N GLU A 176 15.52 -5.80 -28.21
CA GLU A 176 14.93 -5.41 -29.51
C GLU A 176 13.45 -5.02 -29.39
N ILE A 177 12.69 -5.75 -28.56
CA ILE A 177 11.27 -5.45 -28.31
C ILE A 177 11.13 -4.16 -27.52
N TYR A 178 11.92 -3.98 -26.47
CA TYR A 178 11.92 -2.75 -25.69
C TYR A 178 12.27 -1.53 -26.55
N ASP A 179 13.37 -1.61 -27.30
CA ASP A 179 13.86 -0.52 -28.14
C ASP A 179 12.87 -0.16 -29.25
N GLN A 180 12.18 -1.14 -29.82
CA GLN A 180 11.21 -0.92 -30.89
C GLN A 180 9.87 -0.38 -30.38
N TYR A 181 9.37 -0.90 -29.25
CA TYR A 181 7.98 -0.68 -28.85
C TYR A 181 7.79 0.21 -27.62
N PHE A 182 8.76 0.28 -26.71
CA PHE A 182 8.57 0.89 -25.38
C PHE A 182 9.56 2.02 -25.05
N LYS A 183 10.72 2.07 -25.69
CA LYS A 183 11.77 3.05 -25.40
C LYS A 183 11.27 4.49 -25.52
N GLY A 184 11.46 5.25 -24.43
CA GLY A 184 11.12 6.67 -24.36
C GLY A 184 9.62 6.96 -24.27
N LYS A 185 8.78 5.93 -24.11
CA LYS A 185 7.34 6.09 -23.87
C LYS A 185 7.07 6.26 -22.38
N ASN A 186 6.00 6.99 -22.09
CA ASN A 186 5.54 7.30 -20.75
C ASN A 186 4.02 7.43 -20.80
N TRP A 187 3.30 6.63 -20.02
CA TRP A 187 1.84 6.64 -20.00
C TRP A 187 1.34 7.01 -18.60
N ASP A 188 0.15 7.61 -18.56
CA ASP A 188 -0.52 7.92 -17.29
C ASP A 188 -1.70 6.96 -17.01
N VAL A 189 -2.05 6.13 -18.01
CA VAL A 189 -3.19 5.20 -17.99
C VAL A 189 -2.86 3.94 -18.76
N PHE A 190 -3.59 2.87 -18.51
CA PHE A 190 -3.43 1.61 -19.23
C PHE A 190 -4.06 1.67 -20.65
N LEU A 191 -3.23 1.52 -21.67
CA LEU A 191 -3.56 1.47 -23.09
C LEU A 191 -3.06 0.14 -23.69
N PRO A 192 -3.88 -0.91 -23.73
CA PRO A 192 -3.42 -2.23 -24.13
C PRO A 192 -2.79 -2.29 -25.53
N GLN A 193 -3.27 -1.51 -26.49
CA GLN A 193 -2.75 -1.54 -27.85
C GLN A 193 -1.31 -1.03 -27.97
N GLU A 194 -0.88 -0.19 -27.02
CA GLU A 194 0.47 0.38 -27.01
C GLU A 194 1.39 -0.33 -26.02
N GLN A 195 0.82 -0.84 -24.93
CA GLN A 195 1.56 -1.40 -23.79
C GLN A 195 1.66 -2.92 -23.84
N MET A 196 0.84 -3.61 -24.63
CA MET A 196 0.88 -5.07 -24.76
C MET A 196 1.24 -5.49 -26.19
N ILE A 197 2.42 -6.10 -26.33
CA ILE A 197 2.91 -6.62 -27.60
C ILE A 197 2.91 -8.14 -27.55
N PHE A 198 2.11 -8.77 -28.41
CA PHE A 198 2.01 -10.22 -28.52
C PHE A 198 2.89 -10.71 -29.67
N GLN A 199 3.80 -11.65 -29.41
CA GLN A 199 4.57 -12.34 -30.44
C GLN A 199 4.63 -13.84 -30.16
N GLY A 200 3.90 -14.61 -30.99
CA GLY A 200 3.87 -16.06 -30.85
C GLY A 200 3.14 -16.45 -29.57
N ASP A 201 3.86 -17.08 -28.66
CA ASP A 201 3.42 -17.53 -27.33
C ASP A 201 3.86 -16.59 -26.19
N THR A 202 4.44 -15.43 -26.53
CA THR A 202 4.99 -14.48 -25.55
C THR A 202 4.23 -13.17 -25.57
N LEU A 203 3.81 -12.70 -24.39
CA LEU A 203 3.36 -11.34 -24.14
C LEU A 203 4.53 -10.50 -23.63
N TYR A 204 4.78 -9.34 -24.25
CA TYR A 204 5.65 -8.30 -23.72
C TYR A 204 4.77 -7.14 -23.22
N TRP A 205 4.85 -6.84 -21.94
CA TRP A 205 3.97 -5.88 -21.28
C TRP A 205 4.75 -4.74 -20.62
N CYS A 206 4.50 -3.50 -21.03
CA CYS A 206 5.08 -2.31 -20.43
C CYS A 206 4.11 -1.65 -19.45
N ILE A 207 4.52 -1.56 -18.19
CA ILE A 207 3.74 -1.00 -17.09
C ILE A 207 4.02 0.50 -16.96
N TYR A 208 2.95 1.25 -16.81
CA TYR A 208 2.96 2.69 -16.52
C TYR A 208 2.89 2.93 -15.01
#